data_AF-A0A9N9FU54-F1
#
_entry.id   AF-A0A9N9FU54-F1
#
_cell.length_a   1.000
_cell.length_b   1.000
_cell.length_c   1.000
_cell.angle_alpha   90.00
_cell.angle_beta   90.00
_cell.angle_gamma   90.00
#
_symmetry.space_group_name_H-M   'P 1'
#
loop_
_entity.id
_entity.type
_entity.pdbx_description
1 polymer ?
#
loop_
_entity_poly.entity_id
_entity_poly.type
_entity_poly.pdbx_seq_one_letter_code
_entity_poly.pdbx_strand_id
1 'polypeptide(L)'
;MLNIGFQFTLKHLKRYMNNSSYNEDDIEKIEKQNIGRKVFLRLTIQMFTNENGSFKIKFGNTTDIMELVEELKEKQEEHSTSVEVVTAFEFNKLRDNYQKTLKENNRNISNMLSEIKRLHEGEYSVELLDPYYVRII
;
A
#
# COMPACT_ATOMS: atom_id res chain seq x y z
N MET A 1 -13.64 12.12 -8.50
CA MET A 1 -12.98 12.42 -7.21
C MET A 1 -11.47 12.38 -7.45
N LEU A 2 -10.80 13.54 -7.48
CA LEU A 2 -9.37 13.64 -7.79
C LEU A 2 -8.54 13.18 -6.58
N ASN A 3 -7.54 12.34 -6.83
CA ASN A 3 -6.73 11.69 -5.80
C ASN A 3 -5.82 12.70 -5.09
N ILE A 4 -5.95 12.84 -3.76
CA ILE A 4 -5.23 13.82 -2.92
C ILE A 4 -3.71 13.73 -3.10
N GLY A 5 -3.18 12.52 -3.34
CA GLY A 5 -1.75 12.33 -3.58
C GLY A 5 -1.25 12.92 -4.91
N PHE A 6 -2.11 13.03 -5.92
CA PHE A 6 -1.77 13.63 -7.22
C PHE A 6 -1.72 15.17 -7.13
N GLN A 7 -2.64 15.76 -6.36
CA GLN A 7 -2.67 17.20 -6.10
C GLN A 7 -1.40 17.70 -5.38
N PHE A 8 -0.84 16.90 -4.46
CA PHE A 8 0.41 17.24 -3.78
C PHE A 8 1.60 17.27 -4.76
N THR A 9 1.72 16.25 -5.62
CA THR A 9 2.77 16.15 -6.64
C THR A 9 2.68 17.31 -7.64
N LEU A 10 1.48 17.64 -8.12
CA LEU A 10 1.25 18.78 -9.00
C LEU A 10 1.56 20.12 -8.33
N LYS A 11 1.18 20.30 -7.05
CA LYS A 11 1.49 21.51 -6.29
C LYS A 11 3.00 21.65 -6.07
N HIS A 12 3.71 20.54 -5.85
CA HIS A 12 5.17 20.54 -5.72
C HIS A 12 5.83 20.90 -7.06
N LEU A 13 5.38 20.29 -8.17
CA LEU A 13 5.80 20.63 -9.52
C LEU A 13 5.55 22.11 -9.83
N LYS A 14 4.35 22.63 -9.59
CA LYS A 14 4.01 24.06 -9.80
C LYS A 14 4.90 25.00 -8.97
N ARG A 15 5.18 24.65 -7.71
CA ARG A 15 6.00 25.49 -6.82
C ARG A 15 7.48 25.51 -7.23
N TYR A 16 8.00 24.40 -7.74
CA TYR A 16 9.35 24.33 -8.30
C TYR A 16 9.42 25.01 -9.68
N MET A 17 8.36 24.88 -10.49
CA MET A 17 8.29 25.41 -11.84
C MET A 17 8.07 26.92 -11.94
N ASN A 18 7.48 27.56 -10.93
CA ASN A 18 7.40 29.03 -10.88
C ASN A 18 8.77 29.72 -10.83
N ASN A 19 9.85 28.97 -10.59
CA ASN A 19 11.23 29.47 -10.57
C ASN A 19 12.05 29.03 -11.80
N SER A 20 11.46 28.28 -12.74
CA SER A 20 12.13 27.79 -13.94
C SER A 20 11.47 28.37 -15.20
N SER A 21 12.15 28.30 -16.34
CA SER A 21 11.71 28.83 -17.64
C SER A 21 10.59 28.00 -18.30
N TYR A 22 9.71 27.40 -17.51
CA TYR A 22 8.67 26.49 -17.96
C TYR A 22 7.47 27.22 -18.54
N ASN A 23 6.82 26.58 -19.53
CA ASN A 23 5.60 27.09 -20.11
C ASN A 23 4.39 26.58 -19.30
N GLU A 24 3.55 27.47 -18.79
CA GLU A 24 2.33 27.13 -18.01
C GLU A 24 1.44 26.08 -18.72
N ASP A 25 1.45 26.08 -20.05
CA ASP A 25 0.74 25.12 -20.90
C ASP A 25 1.11 23.65 -20.63
N ASP A 26 2.38 23.36 -20.29
CA ASP A 26 2.84 21.98 -20.14
C ASP A 26 2.33 21.33 -18.84
N ILE A 27 2.16 22.12 -17.78
CA ILE A 27 1.54 21.65 -16.53
C ILE A 27 0.06 21.35 -16.76
N GLU A 28 -0.63 22.24 -17.48
CA GLU A 28 -2.05 22.06 -17.78
C GLU A 28 -2.30 20.78 -18.60
N LYS A 29 -1.39 20.44 -19.53
CA LYS A 29 -1.45 19.17 -20.27
C LYS A 29 -1.36 17.96 -19.36
N ILE A 30 -0.53 18.00 -18.31
CA ILE A 30 -0.42 16.92 -17.31
C ILE A 30 -1.68 16.84 -16.44
N GLU A 31 -2.21 17.99 -16.00
CA GLU A 31 -3.44 18.05 -15.20
C GLU A 31 -4.64 17.49 -15.96
N LYS A 32 -4.77 17.80 -17.25
CA LYS A 32 -5.83 17.30 -18.13
C LYS A 32 -5.87 15.78 -18.25
N GLN A 33 -4.74 15.09 -18.06
CA GLN A 33 -4.71 13.62 -18.11
C GLN A 33 -5.29 12.94 -16.87
N ASN A 34 -5.51 13.68 -15.76
CA ASN A 34 -6.10 13.15 -14.52
C ASN A 34 -5.46 11.82 -14.06
N ILE A 35 -4.14 11.72 -14.20
CA ILE A 35 -3.39 10.50 -13.89
C ILE A 35 -3.16 10.36 -12.38
N GLY A 36 -3.20 9.13 -11.88
CA GLY A 36 -2.90 8.87 -10.47
C GLY A 36 -1.41 9.03 -10.14
N ARG A 37 -1.08 9.38 -8.89
CA ARG A 37 0.31 9.54 -8.39
C ARG A 37 1.26 8.41 -8.81
N LYS A 38 0.84 7.14 -8.67
CA LYS A 38 1.66 5.97 -9.05
C LYS A 38 1.93 5.88 -10.55
N VAL A 39 0.98 6.33 -11.37
CA VAL A 39 1.12 6.33 -12.83
C VAL A 39 2.04 7.46 -13.25
N PHE A 40 1.90 8.65 -12.64
CA PHE A 40 2.78 9.79 -12.87
C PHE A 40 4.26 9.45 -12.64
N LEU A 41 4.60 8.79 -11.53
CA LEU A 41 5.97 8.38 -11.22
C LEU A 41 6.56 7.33 -12.19
N ARG A 42 5.73 6.71 -13.04
CA ARG A 42 6.15 5.74 -14.05
C ARG A 42 6.21 6.32 -15.46
N LEU A 43 5.85 7.59 -15.63
CA LEU A 43 5.98 8.25 -16.92
C LEU A 43 7.46 8.36 -17.29
N THR A 44 7.73 8.27 -18.59
CA THR A 44 9.08 8.37 -19.15
C THR A 44 9.18 9.59 -20.04
N ILE A 45 10.42 10.01 -20.35
CA ILE A 45 10.67 11.09 -21.31
C ILE A 45 9.91 10.84 -22.61
N GLN A 46 9.97 9.60 -23.11
CA GLN A 46 9.31 9.22 -24.36
C GLN A 46 7.79 9.33 -24.30
N MET A 47 7.16 9.10 -23.13
CA MET A 47 5.72 9.30 -22.95
C MET A 47 5.33 10.79 -22.93
N PHE A 48 6.19 11.64 -22.37
CA PHE A 48 5.98 13.08 -22.36
C PHE A 48 6.21 13.73 -23.73
N THR A 49 7.23 13.30 -24.48
CA THR A 49 7.64 13.93 -25.75
C THR A 49 6.97 13.34 -26.99
N ASN A 50 6.22 12.24 -26.88
CA ASN A 50 5.53 11.64 -28.00
C ASN A 50 4.57 12.66 -28.65
N GLU A 51 4.85 13.06 -29.89
CA GLU A 51 4.06 14.02 -30.67
C GLU A 51 2.62 13.54 -30.94
N ASN A 52 2.43 12.22 -30.95
CA ASN A 52 1.14 11.55 -31.06
C ASN A 52 0.54 11.18 -29.69
N GLY A 53 1.24 11.46 -28.60
CA GLY A 53 0.83 11.17 -27.25
C GLY A 53 -0.04 12.26 -26.62
N SER A 54 -0.53 12.01 -25.41
CA SER A 54 -1.44 12.92 -24.72
C SER A 54 -0.75 14.14 -24.08
N PHE A 55 0.56 14.08 -23.88
CA PHE A 55 1.32 15.10 -23.15
C PHE A 55 2.00 16.12 -24.07
N LYS A 56 2.65 15.69 -25.17
CA LYS A 56 3.29 16.57 -26.18
C LYS A 56 4.11 17.72 -25.57
N ILE A 57 4.97 17.37 -24.63
CA ILE A 57 5.87 18.31 -23.94
C ILE A 57 7.21 18.33 -24.68
N LYS A 58 7.85 19.49 -24.75
CA LYS A 58 9.19 19.60 -25.37
C LYS A 58 10.20 18.79 -24.59
N PHE A 59 11.20 18.25 -25.28
CA PHE A 59 12.23 17.41 -24.67
C PHE A 59 12.96 18.12 -23.51
N GLY A 60 13.38 19.38 -23.68
CA GLY A 60 14.04 20.15 -22.61
C GLY A 60 13.18 20.25 -21.35
N ASN A 61 11.90 20.61 -21.50
CA ASN A 61 10.94 20.68 -20.40
C ASN A 61 10.61 19.30 -19.80
N THR A 62 10.88 18.22 -20.54
CA THR A 62 10.65 16.88 -20.02
C THR A 62 11.78 16.42 -19.10
N THR A 63 13.00 16.88 -19.37
CA THR A 63 14.19 16.54 -18.58
C THR A 63 14.05 17.01 -17.14
N ASP A 64 13.72 18.27 -16.89
CA ASP A 64 13.62 18.75 -15.50
C ASP A 64 12.35 18.22 -14.79
N ILE A 65 11.28 17.87 -15.53
CA ILE A 65 10.15 17.10 -14.96
C ILE A 65 10.60 15.72 -14.48
N MET A 66 11.44 15.03 -15.26
CA MET A 66 11.94 13.71 -14.88
C MET A 66 12.91 13.78 -13.71
N GLU A 67 13.76 14.81 -13.65
CA GLU A 67 14.63 15.05 -12.49
C GLU A 67 13.80 15.20 -11.20
N LEU A 68 12.74 15.99 -11.23
CA LEU A 68 11.80 16.13 -10.11
C LEU A 68 11.06 14.82 -9.78
N VAL A 69 10.73 14.01 -10.78
CA VAL A 69 10.12 12.68 -10.57
C VAL A 69 11.10 11.75 -9.87
N GLU A 70 12.39 11.78 -10.21
CA GLU A 70 13.42 10.99 -9.52
C GLU A 70 13.61 11.45 -8.07
N GLU A 71 13.69 12.76 -7.80
CA GLU A 71 13.75 13.28 -6.42
C GLU A 71 12.54 12.83 -5.57
N LEU A 72 11.36 12.76 -6.18
CA LEU A 72 10.14 12.29 -5.53
C LEU A 72 10.14 10.77 -5.28
N LYS A 73 10.82 9.98 -6.12
CA LYS A 73 11.01 8.54 -5.90
C LYS A 73 11.98 8.28 -4.77
N GLU A 74 13.11 8.99 -4.73
CA GLU A 74 14.11 8.87 -3.66
C GLU A 74 13.50 9.14 -2.28
N LYS A 75 12.73 10.23 -2.15
CA LYS A 75 11.98 10.54 -0.91
C LYS A 75 10.91 9.51 -0.56
N GLN A 76 10.42 8.75 -1.55
CA GLN A 76 9.46 7.66 -1.31
C GLN A 76 10.16 6.39 -0.84
N GLU A 77 11.37 6.10 -1.34
CA GLU A 77 12.20 4.99 -0.90
C GLU A 77 12.73 5.18 0.53
N GLU A 78 13.00 6.42 0.95
CA GLU A 78 13.36 6.77 2.33
C GLU A 78 12.28 6.37 3.37
N HIS A 79 11.03 6.19 2.91
CA HIS A 79 9.89 5.72 3.72
C HIS A 79 9.38 4.34 3.30
N SER A 80 10.13 3.62 2.46
CA SER A 80 9.78 2.26 2.05
C SER A 80 9.98 1.32 3.23
N THR A 81 8.89 0.75 3.76
CA THR A 81 8.96 -0.45 4.59
C THR A 81 9.77 -1.49 3.84
N SER A 82 10.92 -1.89 4.41
CA SER A 82 11.75 -2.96 3.85
C SER A 82 10.88 -4.20 3.63
N VAL A 83 10.59 -4.52 2.37
CA VAL A 83 9.95 -5.77 2.01
C VAL A 83 11.07 -6.79 1.89
N GLU A 84 11.36 -7.45 3.00
CA GLU A 84 12.29 -8.57 3.01
C GLU A 84 11.67 -9.70 2.16
N VAL A 85 12.33 -10.03 1.04
CA VAL A 85 11.88 -11.12 0.16
C VAL A 85 12.20 -12.44 0.85
N VAL A 86 11.26 -12.93 1.63
CA VAL A 86 11.38 -14.22 2.32
C VAL A 86 11.27 -15.34 1.28
N THR A 87 12.15 -16.35 1.36
CA THR A 87 12.06 -17.49 0.44
C THR A 87 10.76 -18.26 0.65
N ALA A 88 10.28 -18.95 -0.39
CA ALA A 88 9.10 -19.82 -0.27
C ALA A 88 9.28 -20.88 0.84
N PHE A 89 10.51 -21.33 1.09
CA PHE A 89 10.84 -22.27 2.17
C PHE A 89 10.62 -21.66 3.56
N GLU A 90 11.14 -20.45 3.80
CA GLU A 90 10.99 -19.74 5.07
C GLU A 90 9.53 -19.36 5.33
N PHE A 91 8.80 -18.92 4.30
CA PHE A 91 7.37 -18.66 4.41
C PHE A 91 6.58 -19.91 4.80
N ASN A 92 6.87 -21.06 4.17
CA ASN A 92 6.22 -22.32 4.50
C ASN A 92 6.56 -22.76 5.94
N LYS A 93 7.81 -22.63 6.37
CA LYS A 93 8.23 -22.91 7.74
C LYS A 93 7.50 -22.05 8.76
N LEU A 94 7.35 -20.76 8.48
CA LEU A 94 6.62 -19.82 9.33
C LEU A 94 5.13 -20.18 9.40
N ARG A 95 4.50 -20.45 8.25
CA ARG A 95 3.09 -20.90 8.17
C ARG A 95 2.86 -22.17 8.98
N ASP A 96 3.72 -23.17 8.83
CA ASP A 96 3.56 -24.46 9.48
C ASP A 96 3.73 -24.34 11.01
N ASN A 97 4.64 -23.47 11.47
CA ASN A 97 4.76 -23.12 12.88
C ASN A 97 3.48 -22.47 13.42
N TYR A 98 2.92 -21.49 12.73
CA TYR A 98 1.66 -20.86 13.14
C TYR A 98 0.51 -21.86 13.21
N GLN A 99 0.39 -22.77 12.24
CA GLN A 99 -0.63 -23.82 12.25
C GLN A 99 -0.46 -24.79 13.43
N LYS A 100 0.79 -25.11 13.80
CA LYS A 100 1.07 -25.96 14.95
C LYS A 100 0.63 -25.28 16.25
N THR A 101 0.99 -24.01 16.44
CA THR A 101 0.59 -23.23 17.62
C THR A 101 -0.93 -23.09 17.73
N LEU A 102 -1.62 -22.83 16.62
CA LEU A 102 -3.09 -22.74 16.60
C LEU A 102 -3.75 -24.06 17.01
N LYS A 103 -3.27 -25.20 16.51
CA LYS A 103 -3.79 -26.52 16.91
C LYS A 103 -3.61 -26.79 18.40
N GLU A 104 -2.46 -26.41 18.95
CA GLU A 104 -2.17 -26.58 20.38
C GLU A 104 -3.05 -25.69 21.25
N ASN A 105 -3.23 -24.42 20.87
CA ASN A 105 -4.14 -23.50 21.55
C ASN A 105 -5.59 -24.01 21.54
N ASN A 106 -6.08 -24.49 20.39
CA ASN A 106 -7.42 -25.05 20.28
C ASN A 106 -7.62 -26.29 21.16
N ARG A 107 -6.59 -27.14 21.25
CA ARG A 107 -6.61 -28.30 22.16
C ARG A 107 -6.69 -27.86 23.62
N ASN A 108 -5.91 -26.86 24.02
CA ASN A 108 -5.92 -26.33 25.38
C ASN A 108 -7.28 -25.72 25.74
N ILE A 109 -7.87 -24.93 24.84
CA ILE A 109 -9.22 -24.35 25.02
C ILE A 109 -10.26 -25.46 25.19
N SER A 110 -10.23 -26.50 24.34
CA SER A 110 -11.17 -27.62 24.41
C SER A 110 -11.06 -28.38 25.74
N ASN A 111 -9.84 -28.61 26.23
CA ASN A 111 -9.61 -29.24 27.52
C ASN A 111 -10.17 -28.39 28.67
N MET A 112 -9.89 -27.08 28.67
CA MET A 112 -10.40 -26.16 29.70
C MET A 112 -11.93 -26.10 29.68
N LEU A 113 -12.57 -26.05 28.50
CA LEU A 113 -14.02 -26.08 28.38
C LEU A 113 -14.62 -27.38 28.92
N SER A 114 -13.96 -28.51 28.67
CA SER A 114 -14.38 -29.80 29.21
C SER A 114 -14.27 -29.85 30.73
N GLU A 115 -13.23 -29.25 31.30
CA GLU A 115 -13.04 -29.17 32.75
C GLU A 115 -14.07 -28.24 33.41
N ILE A 116 -14.36 -27.07 32.83
CA ILE A 116 -15.43 -26.17 33.28
C ILE A 116 -16.78 -26.90 33.30
N LYS A 117 -17.12 -27.63 32.21
CA LYS A 117 -18.37 -28.41 32.13
C LYS A 117 -18.46 -29.48 33.21
N ARG A 118 -17.33 -30.11 33.56
CA ARG A 118 -17.26 -31.11 34.64
C ARG A 118 -17.44 -30.49 36.02
N LEU A 119 -16.82 -29.33 36.27
CA LEU A 119 -16.89 -28.65 37.57
C LEU A 119 -18.27 -28.04 37.85
N HIS A 120 -19.05 -27.73 36.81
CA HIS A 120 -20.38 -27.10 36.92
C HIS A 120 -21.56 -28.08 36.82
N GLU A 121 -21.35 -29.39 37.07
CA GLU A 121 -22.36 -30.47 37.12
C GLU A 121 -23.80 -30.06 36.70
N GLY A 122 -24.00 -29.81 35.40
CA GLY A 122 -25.34 -29.78 34.78
C GLY A 122 -26.14 -28.48 34.76
N GLU A 123 -25.69 -27.33 35.29
CA GLU A 123 -26.55 -26.12 35.32
C GLU A 123 -26.30 -25.08 34.22
N TYR A 124 -25.22 -25.19 33.42
CA TYR A 124 -24.93 -24.21 32.38
C TYR A 124 -24.46 -24.83 31.05
N SER A 125 -25.01 -24.34 29.93
CA SER A 125 -24.55 -24.70 28.58
C SER A 125 -23.53 -23.67 28.08
N VAL A 126 -22.30 -24.14 27.79
CA VAL A 126 -21.22 -23.29 27.26
C VAL A 126 -21.09 -23.52 25.75
N GLU A 127 -21.45 -22.49 24.98
CA GLU A 127 -21.29 -22.41 23.53
C GLU A 127 -20.05 -21.57 23.17
N LEU A 128 -19.24 -22.09 22.24
CA LEU A 128 -18.16 -21.35 21.58
C LEU A 128 -18.78 -20.51 20.46
N LEU A 129 -18.80 -19.19 20.62
CA LEU A 129 -19.13 -18.27 19.56
C LEU A 129 -17.84 -17.73 18.93
N ASP A 130 -17.70 -17.96 17.62
CA ASP A 130 -16.54 -17.53 16.86
C ASP A 130 -16.37 -15.98 16.89
N PRO A 131 -15.15 -15.43 17.01
CA PRO A 131 -13.89 -16.13 17.21
C PRO A 131 -13.36 -16.13 18.66
N TYR A 132 -13.97 -15.41 19.63
CA TYR A 132 -13.40 -15.30 21.00
C TYR A 132 -14.42 -15.05 22.12
N TYR A 133 -15.70 -15.41 21.96
CA TYR A 133 -16.69 -15.18 23.02
C TYR A 133 -17.21 -16.50 23.58
N VAL A 134 -17.09 -16.62 24.90
CA VAL A 134 -17.70 -17.72 25.68
C VAL A 134 -18.95 -17.16 26.34
N ARG A 135 -20.12 -17.73 26.04
CA ARG A 135 -21.38 -17.41 26.73
C ARG A 135 -21.70 -18.51 27.73
N ILE A 136 -21.99 -18.12 28.97
CA ILE A 136 -22.52 -18.99 30.02
C ILE A 136 -24.03 -18.72 30.06
N ILE A 137 -24.85 -19.76 29.84
CA ILE A 137 -26.32 -19.72 29.84
C ILE A 137 -26.82 -20.66 30.91
#